data_AF-A0A6B1F6U7-F1
#
_entry.id   AF-A0A6B1F6U7-F1
#
_cell.length_a   1.000
_cell.length_b   1.000
_cell.length_c   1.000
_cell.angle_alpha   90.00
_cell.angle_beta   90.00
_cell.angle_gamma   90.00
#
_symmetry.space_group_name_H-M   'P 1'
#
loop_
_entity.id
_entity.type
_entity.pdbx_description
1 polymer ?
#
loop_
_entity_poly.entity_id
_entity_poly.type
_entity_poly.pdbx_seq_one_letter_code
_entity_poly.pdbx_strand_id
1 'polypeptide(L)' 'TGAGDAFLAGLLHQLTQQPRLLHQPPGAAVARAMAFASACGAMVCAGAGAINPQPWPAAVAAFSGFSG' A
#
# COMPACT_ATOMS: atom_id res chain seq x y z
N THR A 1 9.92 -13.75 3.15
CA THR A 1 10.27 -12.87 2.00
C THR A 1 8.98 -12.57 1.24
N GLY A 2 8.56 -11.32 1.07
CA GLY A 2 7.24 -10.99 0.48
C GLY A 2 6.79 -9.54 0.66
N ALA A 3 7.57 -8.74 1.39
CA ALA A 3 7.31 -7.32 1.57
C ALA A 3 7.34 -6.52 0.24
N GLY A 4 8.21 -6.90 -0.69
CA GLY A 4 8.25 -6.29 -2.03
C GLY A 4 6.98 -6.55 -2.83
N ASP A 5 6.48 -7.79 -2.81
CA ASP A 5 5.23 -8.15 -3.48
C ASP A 5 4.02 -7.45 -2.84
N ALA A 6 4.01 -7.33 -1.51
CA ALA A 6 2.97 -6.61 -0.78
C ALA A 6 3.01 -5.09 -1.05
N PHE A 7 4.21 -4.51 -1.16
CA PHE A 7 4.38 -3.13 -1.61
C PHE A 7 3.82 -2.94 -3.02
N LEU A 8 4.22 -3.80 -3.97
CA LEU A 8 3.78 -3.71 -5.34
C LEU A 8 2.26 -3.89 -5.46
N ALA A 9 1.69 -4.88 -4.76
CA ALA A 9 0.25 -5.09 -4.71
C ALA A 9 -0.48 -3.86 -4.13
N GLY A 10 0.05 -3.26 -3.07
CA GLY A 10 -0.50 -2.03 -2.49
C GLY A 10 -0.45 -0.85 -3.45
N LEU A 11 0.63 -0.70 -4.21
CA LEU A 11 0.75 0.34 -5.23
C LEU A 11 -0.22 0.11 -6.39
N LEU A 12 -0.30 -1.10 -6.92
CA LEU A 12 -1.24 -1.47 -7.99
C LEU A 12 -2.70 -1.25 -7.55
N HIS A 13 -3.02 -1.57 -6.30
CA HIS A 13 -4.33 -1.27 -5.73
C HIS A 13 -4.65 0.23 -5.81
N GLN A 14 -3.74 1.11 -5.37
CA GLN A 14 -3.93 2.56 -5.46
C GLN A 14 -4.08 3.03 -6.93
N LEU A 15 -3.29 2.48 -7.85
CA LEU A 15 -3.36 2.83 -9.28
C LEU A 15 -4.66 2.38 -9.95
N THR A 16 -5.21 1.22 -9.59
CA THR A 16 -6.50 0.76 -10.13
C THR A 16 -7.67 1.60 -9.62
N GLN A 17 -7.59 2.11 -8.38
CA GLN A 17 -8.59 3.01 -7.81
C GLN A 17 -8.44 4.44 -8.35
N GLN A 18 -7.21 4.88 -8.64
CA GLN A 18 -6.90 6.24 -9.06
C GLN A 18 -5.92 6.26 -10.25
N PRO A 19 -6.34 5.90 -11.47
CA PRO A 19 -5.43 5.80 -12.63
C PRO A 19 -4.71 7.11 -12.98
N ARG A 20 -5.29 8.26 -12.60
CA ARG A 20 -4.70 9.59 -12.79
C ARG A 20 -3.34 9.76 -12.11
N LEU A 21 -3.06 8.99 -11.06
CA LEU A 21 -1.76 9.01 -10.37
C LEU A 21 -0.58 8.74 -11.31
N LEU A 22 -0.78 8.01 -12.41
CA LEU A 22 0.26 7.73 -13.42
C LEU A 22 0.71 8.96 -14.21
N HIS A 23 -0.14 9.98 -14.30
CA HIS A 23 0.11 11.18 -15.11
C HIS A 23 0.26 12.44 -14.27
N GLN A 24 0.16 12.31 -12.94
CA GLN A 24 0.32 13.44 -12.03
C GLN A 24 1.78 13.64 -11.65
N PRO A 25 2.23 14.91 -11.53
CA PRO A 25 3.54 15.17 -10.95
C PRO A 25 3.58 14.69 -9.49
N PRO A 26 4.78 14.44 -8.95
CA PRO A 26 4.94 14.13 -7.53
C PRO A 26 4.24 15.17 -6.66
N GLY A 27 3.45 14.69 -5.69
CA GLY A 27 2.63 15.54 -4.84
C GLY A 27 1.92 14.71 -3.77
N ALA A 28 1.02 15.34 -3.02
CA ALA A 28 0.38 14.70 -1.86
C ALA A 28 -0.33 13.38 -2.21
N ALA A 29 -0.96 13.29 -3.38
CA ALA A 29 -1.65 12.08 -3.83
C ALA A 29 -0.68 10.92 -4.11
N VAL A 30 0.41 11.19 -4.85
CA VAL A 30 1.47 10.20 -5.11
C VAL A 30 2.15 9.78 -3.80
N ALA A 31 2.42 10.72 -2.91
CA ALA A 31 3.03 10.43 -1.61
C ALA A 31 2.12 9.53 -0.74
N ARG A 32 0.80 9.77 -0.73
CA ARG A 32 -0.16 8.89 -0.04
C ARG A 32 -0.20 7.48 -0.62
N ALA A 33 -0.18 7.36 -1.96
CA ALA A 33 -0.14 6.05 -2.61
C ALA A 33 1.14 5.27 -2.26
N MET A 34 2.29 5.95 -2.23
CA MET A 34 3.57 5.35 -1.82
C MET A 34 3.58 4.97 -0.34
N ALA A 35 2.97 5.77 0.54
CA ALA A 35 2.85 5.47 1.96
C ALA A 35 1.96 4.23 2.19
N PHE A 36 0.84 4.12 1.47
CA PHE A 36 -0.03 2.93 1.51
C PHE A 36 0.73 1.67 1.09
N ALA A 37 1.44 1.72 -0.05
CA ALA A 37 2.26 0.61 -0.53
C ALA A 37 3.35 0.22 0.50
N SER A 38 4.02 1.21 1.10
CA SER A 38 5.03 0.99 2.14
C SER A 38 4.46 0.30 3.37
N ALA A 39 3.26 0.69 3.80
CA ALA A 39 2.55 0.04 4.90
C ALA A 39 2.21 -1.42 4.57
N CYS A 40 1.76 -1.72 3.35
CA CYS A 40 1.54 -3.10 2.90
C CYS A 40 2.81 -3.95 3.00
N GLY A 41 3.96 -3.41 2.55
CA GLY A 41 5.25 -4.09 2.67
C GLY A 41 5.67 -4.32 4.13
N ALA A 42 5.54 -3.30 4.96
CA ALA A 42 5.91 -3.37 6.38
C ALA A 42 5.07 -4.38 7.18
N MET A 43 3.76 -4.45 6.93
CA MET A 43 2.86 -5.40 7.60
C MET A 43 3.23 -6.86 7.30
N VAL A 44 3.74 -7.15 6.09
CA VAL A 44 4.20 -8.50 5.73
C VAL A 44 5.56 -8.84 6.37
N CYS A 45 6.38 -7.85 6.73
CA CYS A 45 7.58 -8.09 7.55
C CYS A 45 7.25 -8.44 9.01
N ALA A 46 6.10 -7.99 9.52
CA ALA A 46 5.66 -8.24 10.89
C ALA A 46 4.90 -9.57 11.06
N GLY A 47 4.53 -10.24 9.96
CA GLY A 47 3.82 -11.52 9.96
C GLY A 47 4.72 -12.72 9.65
N ALA A 48 4.40 -13.88 10.23
CA ALA A 48 5.06 -15.14 9.90
C ALA A 48 4.62 -15.64 8.52
N GLY A 49 5.30 -15.20 7.47
CA GLY A 49 5.12 -15.81 6.16
C GLY A 49 5.21 -14.84 4.99
N ALA A 50 6.18 -15.11 4.14
CA ALA A 50 6.13 -14.77 2.73
C ALA A 50 4.70 -14.94 2.17
N ILE A 51 4.11 -13.87 1.65
CA ILE A 51 2.91 -13.93 0.78
C ILE A 51 1.61 -14.44 1.47
N ASN A 52 1.52 -14.55 2.80
CA ASN A 52 0.19 -14.78 3.39
C ASN A 52 0.03 -14.28 4.85
N PRO A 53 -1.02 -13.50 5.16
CA PRO A 53 -1.97 -12.81 4.26
C PRO A 53 -1.52 -11.38 3.94
N GLN A 54 -1.77 -10.95 2.71
CA GLN A 54 -1.80 -9.52 2.40
C GLN A 54 -2.87 -8.84 3.26
N PRO A 55 -2.58 -7.66 3.84
CA PRO A 55 -3.51 -7.00 4.74
C PRO A 55 -4.74 -6.50 3.97
N TRP A 56 -5.91 -6.64 4.60
CA TRP A 56 -7.14 -6.06 4.07
C TRP A 56 -7.03 -4.53 4.03
N PRO A 57 -7.68 -3.83 3.07
CA PRO A 57 -7.64 -2.38 2.96
C PRO A 57 -7.99 -1.65 4.28
N ALA A 58 -8.95 -2.18 5.03
CA ALA A 58 -9.33 -1.65 6.34
C ALA A 58 -8.21 -1.71 7.39
N ALA A 59 -7.39 -2.76 7.38
CA ALA A 59 -6.23 -2.87 8.26
C ALA A 59 -5.14 -1.85 7.90
N VAL A 60 -4.96 -1.57 6.61
CA VAL A 60 -4.00 -0.56 6.13
C VAL A 60 -4.44 0.85 6.54
N ALA A 61 -5.72 1.17 6.40
CA ALA A 61 -6.29 2.45 6.82
C ALA A 61 -6.14 2.69 8.34
N ALA A 62 -6.41 1.65 9.15
CA ALA A 62 -6.25 1.70 10.60
C ALA A 62 -4.78 1.89 11.02
N PHE A 63 -3.83 1.24 10.35
CA PHE A 63 -2.41 1.39 10.63
C PHE A 63 -1.87 2.79 10.27
N SER A 64 -2.39 3.39 9.20
CA SER A 64 -1.91 4.68 8.67
C SER A 64 -2.64 5.90 9.25
N GLY A 65 -3.61 5.72 10.16
CA GLY A 65 -4.34 6.82 10.80
C GLY A 65 -5.22 7.64 9.85
N PHE A 66 -5.60 7.09 8.70
CA PHE A 66 -6.30 7.81 7.64
C PHE A 66 -7.83 7.71 7.82
N SER A 67 -8.47 8.78 8.31
CA SER A 67 -9.91 9.00 8.10
C SER A 67 -10.10 9.65 6.72
N GLY A 68 -11.03 9.11 5.94
CA GLY A 68 -11.37 9.58 4.60
C GLY A 68 -11.82 11.03 4.54
#